data_AF-A0A183KMB4-F1
#
_entry.id   AF-A0A183KMB4-F1
#
_cell.length_a   1.000
_cell.length_b   1.000
_cell.length_c   1.000
_cell.angle_alpha   90.00
_cell.angle_beta   90.00
_cell.angle_gamma   90.00
#
_symmetry.space_group_name_H-M   'P 1'
#
loop_
_entity.id
_entity.type
_entity.pdbx_description
1 polymer ?
#
loop_
_entity_poly.entity_id
_entity_poly.type
_entity_poly.pdbx_seq_one_letter_code
_entity_poly.pdbx_strand_id
1 'polypeptide(L)' 'MPEEYGGCNGPVTDLIALDKKSFKTFYSNACCLSSIKVDESKRPLSAQNYMREYKDIEGTTMGSKGTFISLNPDD' A
#
# COMPACT_ATOMS: atom_id res chain seq x y z
N MET A 1 -12.62 -25.53 -3.86
CA MET A 1 -12.35 -26.59 -4.86
C MET A 1 -12.94 -27.87 -4.29
N PRO A 2 -13.64 -28.73 -5.06
CA PRO A 2 -14.26 -29.92 -4.49
C PRO A 2 -13.23 -30.82 -3.76
N GLU A 3 -13.66 -31.51 -2.71
CA GLU A 3 -12.78 -32.37 -1.89
C GLU A 3 -12.09 -33.44 -2.72
N GLU A 4 -12.77 -33.94 -3.75
CA GLU A 4 -12.28 -34.91 -4.74
C GLU A 4 -11.01 -34.45 -5.47
N TYR A 5 -10.78 -33.13 -5.54
CA TYR A 5 -9.59 -32.52 -6.14
C TYR A 5 -8.60 -32.02 -5.09
N GLY A 6 -8.79 -32.36 -3.81
CA GLY A 6 -7.96 -31.92 -2.69
C GLY A 6 -8.31 -30.52 -2.17
N GLY A 7 -9.53 -30.04 -2.43
CA GLY A 7 -9.96 -28.75 -1.90
C GLY A 7 -10.62 -28.83 -0.54
N CYS A 8 -10.29 -27.89 0.34
CA CYS A 8 -10.89 -27.78 1.68
C CYS A 8 -12.22 -27.02 1.62
N ASN A 9 -13.25 -27.64 1.05
CA ASN A 9 -14.59 -27.06 1.09
C ASN A 9 -15.15 -27.14 2.52
N GLY A 10 -15.90 -26.12 2.92
CA GLY A 10 -16.51 -26.03 4.24
C GLY A 10 -17.59 -24.94 4.25
N PRO A 11 -18.35 -24.79 5.35
CA PRO A 11 -19.34 -23.73 5.45
C PRO A 11 -18.67 -22.36 5.34
N VAL A 12 -19.35 -21.43 4.65
CA VAL A 12 -18.82 -20.09 4.34
C VAL A 12 -18.39 -19.33 5.61
N THR A 13 -19.10 -19.55 6.72
CA THR A 13 -18.79 -18.94 8.02
C THR A 13 -17.39 -19.27 8.51
N ASP A 14 -16.96 -20.53 8.33
CA ASP A 14 -15.69 -21.03 8.84
C ASP A 14 -14.55 -20.55 7.97
N LEU A 15 -14.78 -20.48 6.65
CA LEU A 15 -13.84 -19.89 5.70
C LEU A 15 -13.59 -18.40 6.00
N ILE A 16 -14.65 -17.63 6.30
CA ILE A 16 -14.51 -16.22 6.68
C ILE A 16 -13.72 -16.07 7.99
N ALA A 17 -13.97 -16.93 8.97
CA ALA A 17 -13.23 -16.89 10.25
C ALA A 17 -11.74 -17.21 10.05
N LEU A 18 -11.43 -18.21 9.22
CA LEU A 18 -10.07 -18.63 8.90
C LEU A 18 -9.33 -17.55 8.10
N ASP A 19 -9.99 -16.93 7.13
CA ASP A 19 -9.44 -15.83 6.34
C ASP A 19 -9.13 -14.61 7.22
N LYS A 20 -10.07 -14.18 8.06
CA LYS A 20 -9.86 -13.07 9.01
C LYS A 20 -8.66 -13.31 9.92
N LYS A 21 -8.52 -14.54 10.44
CA LYS A 21 -7.37 -14.93 11.27
C LYS A 21 -6.08 -14.85 10.47
N SER A 22 -6.05 -15.43 9.28
CA SER A 22 -4.87 -15.48 8.41
C SER A 22 -4.42 -14.09 7.96
N PHE A 23 -5.38 -13.25 7.56
CA PHE A 23 -5.15 -11.85 7.21
C PHE A 23 -4.51 -11.09 8.37
N LYS A 24 -5.09 -11.19 9.58
CA LYS A 24 -4.54 -10.54 10.77
C LYS A 24 -3.12 -11.02 11.09
N THR A 25 -2.87 -12.33 10.98
CA THR A 25 -1.52 -12.89 11.20
C THR A 25 -0.53 -12.38 10.16
N PHE A 26 -0.91 -12.35 8.88
CA PHE A 26 -0.06 -11.88 7.79
C PHE A 26 0.40 -10.43 8.01
N TYR A 27 -0.53 -9.52 8.34
CA TYR A 27 -0.22 -8.11 8.57
C TYR A 27 0.30 -7.80 9.98
N SER A 28 0.20 -8.73 10.94
CA SER A 28 0.82 -8.57 12.26
C SER A 28 2.34 -8.74 12.21
N ASN A 29 2.86 -9.44 11.21
CA ASN A 29 4.28 -9.56 10.99
C ASN A 29 4.80 -8.28 10.31
N ALA A 30 6.00 -7.84 10.69
CA ALA A 30 6.64 -6.72 10.03
C ALA A 30 6.74 -7.01 8.52
N CYS A 31 6.31 -6.06 7.70
CA CYS A 31 6.35 -6.17 6.25
C CYS A 31 7.77 -6.60 5.82
N CYS A 32 7.90 -7.68 5.03
CA CYS A 32 9.19 -8.18 4.57
C CYS A 32 9.96 -7.17 3.70
N LEU A 33 9.25 -6.16 3.18
CA LEU A 33 9.81 -5.05 2.41
C LEU A 33 10.15 -3.83 3.28
N SER A 34 9.93 -3.88 4.61
CA SER A 34 10.25 -2.77 5.53
C SER A 34 11.74 -2.44 5.58
N SER A 35 12.59 -3.39 5.19
CA SER A 35 14.04 -3.23 5.01
C SER A 35 14.41 -2.58 3.67
N ILE A 36 13.53 -2.64 2.67
CA ILE A 36 13.74 -2.02 1.37
C ILE A 36 13.39 -0.54 1.49
N LYS A 37 14.38 0.24 1.91
CA LYS A 37 14.32 1.70 1.93
C LYS A 37 15.18 2.25 0.82
N VAL A 38 14.70 3.30 0.19
CA VAL A 38 15.49 4.02 -0.80
C VAL A 38 16.51 4.87 -0.06
N ASP A 39 17.75 4.79 -0.49
CA ASP A 39 18.81 5.70 -0.06
C ASP A 39 18.56 7.07 -0.69
N GLU A 40 17.99 7.98 0.11
CA GLU A 40 17.65 9.34 -0.31
C GLU A 40 18.87 10.15 -0.77
N SER A 41 20.08 9.82 -0.27
CA SER A 41 21.31 10.51 -0.68
C SER A 41 21.70 10.22 -2.14
N LYS A 42 21.25 9.08 -2.68
CA LYS A 42 21.51 8.66 -4.06
C LYS A 42 20.35 8.95 -5.00
N ARG A 43 19.20 9.40 -4.48
CA ARG A 43 18.04 9.69 -5.31
C ARG A 43 18.29 10.98 -6.10
N PRO A 44 18.25 10.95 -7.44
CA PRO A 44 18.43 12.16 -8.24
C PRO A 44 17.32 13.17 -7.93
N LEU A 45 17.64 14.46 -7.99
CA LEU A 45 16.71 15.56 -7.66
C LEU A 45 15.42 15.49 -8.47
N SER A 46 15.49 15.04 -9.72
CA SER A 46 14.33 14.83 -10.58
C SER A 46 13.34 13.79 -10.04
N ALA A 47 13.81 12.81 -9.26
CA ALA A 47 13.01 11.71 -8.73
C ALA A 47 12.57 11.90 -7.27
N GLN A 48 13.05 12.93 -6.58
CA GLN A 48 12.67 13.20 -5.18
C GLN A 48 11.21 13.68 -5.04
N ASN A 49 10.61 14.23 -6.10
CA ASN A 49 9.34 14.97 -6.04
C ASN A 49 8.29 14.50 -7.07
N TYR A 50 7.99 13.20 -7.18
CA TYR A 50 6.90 12.70 -8.05
C TYR A 50 5.60 12.38 -7.32
N MET A 51 5.43 12.84 -6.08
CA MET A 51 4.13 12.77 -5.42
C MET A 51 3.30 13.94 -5.92
N ARG A 52 2.76 13.78 -7.14
CA ARG A 52 1.72 14.67 -7.68
C ARG A 52 0.64 14.80 -6.60
N GLU A 53 0.26 16.02 -6.27
CA GLU A 53 -0.93 16.25 -5.44
C GLU A 53 -2.09 15.54 -6.12
N TYR A 54 -2.49 14.40 -5.59
CA TYR A 54 -3.81 13.86 -5.87
C TYR A 54 -4.78 14.89 -5.30
N LYS A 55 -5.59 15.53 -6.16
CA LYS A 55 -6.59 16.56 -5.76
C LYS A 55 -7.53 16.09 -4.63
N ASP A 56 -7.55 14.78 -4.39
CA ASP A 56 -8.47 14.09 -3.49
C ASP A 56 -7.90 13.89 -2.08
N ILE A 57 -6.65 14.29 -1.81
CA ILE A 57 -5.96 14.02 -0.54
C ILE A 57 -5.57 15.32 0.16
N GLU A 58 -5.93 15.45 1.43
CA GLU A 58 -5.54 16.60 2.26
C GLU A 58 -4.02 16.72 2.34
N GLY A 59 -3.49 17.89 1.94
CA GLY A 59 -2.04 18.19 1.89
C GLY A 59 -1.30 18.05 3.22
N THR A 60 -2.02 17.88 4.33
CA THR A 60 -1.47 17.58 5.67
C THR A 60 -0.87 16.16 5.76
N THR A 61 -1.23 15.27 4.84
CA THR A 61 -0.73 13.88 4.82
C THR A 61 0.63 13.74 4.15
N MET A 62 1.01 14.68 3.28
CA MET A 62 2.24 14.64 2.51
C MET A 62 3.22 15.68 3.05
N GLY A 63 4.41 15.23 3.43
CA GLY A 63 5.40 16.05 4.16
C GLY A 63 5.63 17.42 3.51
N SER A 64 5.75 18.45 4.35
CA SER A 64 5.77 19.87 4.00
C SER A 64 7.02 20.38 3.25
N LYS A 65 7.83 19.50 2.63
CA LYS A 65 9.06 19.88 1.93
C LYS A 65 8.98 19.48 0.45
N GLY A 66 8.84 20.49 -0.42
CA GLY A 66 8.87 20.36 -1.88
C GLY A 66 8.75 21.73 -2.58
N THR A 67 9.06 21.77 -3.88
CA THR A 67 8.77 22.92 -4.75
C THR A 67 7.46 22.64 -5.48
N PHE A 68 6.44 23.43 -5.18
CA PHE A 68 5.10 23.28 -5.74
C PHE A 68 4.98 24.07 -7.03
N ILE A 69 4.44 23.46 -8.09
CA ILE A 69 4.04 24.15 -9.31
C ILE A 69 2.52 24.13 -9.33
N SER A 70 1.91 25.32 -9.28
CA SER A 70 0.46 25.48 -9.41
C SER A 70 0.04 24.99 -10.79
N LEU A 71 -0.87 24.01 -10.84
CA LEU A 71 -1.52 23.63 -12.08
C LEU A 71 -2.57 24.67 -12.44
N ASN A 72 -2.62 25.06 -13.72
CA ASN A 72 -3.72 25.87 -14.22
C ASN A 72 -5.01 25.02 -14.19
N PRO A 73 -6.17 25.63 -13.87
CA PRO A 73 -7.44 24.90 -13.80
C PRO A 73 -7.92 24.33 -15.15
N ASP A 74 -7.26 24.69 -16.25
CA ASP A 74 -7.62 24.33 -17.62
C ASP A 74 -6.69 23.26 -18.25
N ASP A 75 -5.79 22.65 -17.47
CA ASP A 75 -4.86 21.57 -17.88
C ASP A 75 -5.32 20.19 -17.34
#